data_AF-A0A9E1AXW3-F1
#
_entry.id   AF-A0A9E1AXW3-F1
#
_cell.length_a   1.000
_cell.length_b   1.000
_cell.length_c   1.000
_cell.angle_alpha   90.00
_cell.angle_beta   90.00
_cell.angle_gamma   90.00
#
_symmetry.space_group_name_H-M   'P 1'
#
loop_
_entity.id
_entity.type
_entity.pdbx_description
1 polymer ?
#
loop_
_entity_poly.entity_id
_entity_poly.type
_entity_poly.pdbx_seq_one_letter_code
_entity_poly.pdbx_strand_id
1 'polypeptide(L)'
;MLKDILTLMLAIILSFTTGGSVQDEKMNDSVFQTETIYSFDGRLRVDIDATEMMVRLDITDEERGELLYSFSPVRRLDFWGICFEADNYNLWVKFGDVGILCYEYDGETWQYNPNAVMPDYIEQEDYQAKTSSLCKDAVQTA
;
A
#
# COMPACT_ATOMS: atom_id res chain seq x y z
N MET A 1 -25.64 27.08 -33.61
CA MET A 1 -25.69 25.79 -34.32
C MET A 1 -24.29 25.21 -34.52
N LEU A 2 -23.40 25.81 -35.35
CA LEU A 2 -22.04 25.29 -35.56
C LEU A 2 -21.13 25.40 -34.32
N LYS A 3 -21.26 26.49 -33.55
CA LYS A 3 -20.50 26.75 -32.33
C LYS A 3 -20.82 25.74 -31.21
N ASP A 4 -22.06 25.28 -31.16
CA ASP A 4 -22.54 24.33 -30.13
C ASP A 4 -22.03 22.91 -30.42
N ILE A 5 -21.95 22.53 -31.70
CA ILE A 5 -21.37 21.26 -32.16
C ILE A 5 -19.85 21.23 -31.92
N LEU A 6 -19.14 22.33 -32.20
CA LEU A 6 -17.70 22.45 -31.94
C LEU A 6 -17.37 22.36 -30.44
N THR A 7 -18.19 22.96 -29.59
CA THR A 7 -18.01 22.90 -28.13
C THR A 7 -18.21 21.49 -27.60
N LEU A 8 -19.20 20.76 -28.14
CA LEU A 8 -19.48 19.38 -27.76
C LEU A 8 -18.34 18.43 -28.19
N MET A 9 -17.80 18.60 -29.39
CA MET A 9 -16.67 17.77 -29.86
C MET A 9 -15.39 18.05 -29.06
N LEU A 10 -15.13 19.31 -28.67
CA LEU A 10 -13.98 19.66 -27.83
C LEU A 10 -14.10 19.04 -26.43
N ALA A 11 -15.30 19.05 -25.84
CA ALA A 11 -15.56 18.42 -24.54
C ALA A 11 -15.35 16.90 -24.59
N ILE A 12 -15.80 16.22 -25.65
CA ILE A 12 -15.61 14.79 -25.84
C ILE A 12 -14.13 14.43 -25.99
N ILE A 13 -13.36 15.20 -26.78
CA ILE A 13 -11.91 14.95 -26.96
C ILE A 13 -11.11 15.19 -25.67
N LEU A 14 -11.49 16.18 -24.86
CA LEU A 14 -10.89 16.44 -23.54
C LEU A 14 -11.28 15.39 -22.49
N SER A 15 -12.35 14.62 -22.71
CA SER A 15 -12.77 13.53 -21.81
C SER A 15 -11.88 12.29 -21.93
N PHE A 16 -11.04 12.19 -22.97
CA PHE A 16 -10.22 11.01 -23.24
C PHE A 16 -8.74 11.17 -22.90
N THR A 17 -8.31 12.27 -22.27
CA THR A 17 -6.88 12.51 -21.94
C THR A 17 -6.52 12.34 -20.46
N THR A 18 -7.42 11.82 -19.64
CA THR A 18 -7.12 11.34 -18.27
C THR A 18 -7.46 9.86 -18.12
N GLY A 19 -7.23 9.07 -19.17
CA GLY A 19 -7.00 7.63 -19.04
C GLY A 19 -5.52 7.43 -18.71
N GLY A 20 -5.11 7.81 -17.50
CA GLY A 20 -3.79 7.43 -16.99
C GLY A 20 -3.64 5.93 -17.15
N SER A 21 -2.54 5.50 -17.78
CA SER A 21 -2.19 4.10 -17.97
C SER A 21 -2.38 3.36 -16.66
N VAL A 22 -3.47 2.58 -16.54
CA VAL A 22 -3.56 1.53 -15.52
C VAL A 22 -2.53 0.51 -15.97
N GLN A 23 -1.30 0.68 -15.48
CA GLN A 23 -0.36 -0.42 -15.44
C GLN A 23 -1.08 -1.45 -14.57
N ASP A 24 -1.43 -2.57 -15.18
CA ASP A 24 -1.88 -3.77 -14.49
C ASP A 24 -0.64 -4.32 -13.75
N GLU A 25 -0.11 -3.53 -12.81
CA GLU A 25 0.84 -3.99 -11.83
C GLU A 25 0.06 -4.97 -10.97
N LYS A 26 0.54 -6.20 -10.96
CA LYS A 26 0.03 -7.26 -10.12
C LYS A 26 -0.08 -6.72 -8.69
N MET A 27 -1.31 -6.49 -8.25
CA MET A 27 -1.62 -5.93 -6.95
C MET A 27 -0.98 -6.81 -5.88
N ASN A 28 -0.06 -6.21 -5.14
CA ASN A 28 0.86 -6.94 -4.26
C ASN A 28 0.29 -7.03 -2.83
N ASP A 29 -1.01 -7.29 -2.75
CA ASP A 29 -1.91 -7.24 -1.58
C ASP A 29 -1.65 -8.39 -0.59
N SER A 30 -0.50 -9.03 -0.73
CA SER A 30 -0.12 -10.22 0.01
C SER A 30 1.35 -10.20 0.40
N VAL A 31 2.08 -9.15 0.05
CA VAL A 31 3.51 -9.01 0.36
C VAL A 31 3.72 -7.69 1.09
N PHE A 32 4.46 -7.73 2.19
CA PHE A 32 4.82 -6.53 2.93
C PHE A 32 5.73 -5.61 2.10
N GLN A 33 5.34 -4.34 2.00
CA GLN A 33 6.04 -3.33 1.22
C GLN A 33 6.46 -2.16 2.10
N THR A 34 7.60 -1.56 1.76
CA THR A 34 8.15 -0.37 2.43
C THR A 34 7.90 0.93 1.67
N GLU A 35 7.18 0.84 0.55
CA GLU A 35 6.80 1.95 -0.32
C GLU A 35 5.28 2.09 -0.34
N THR A 36 4.78 3.12 -1.02
CA THR A 36 3.34 3.39 -1.15
C THR A 36 2.60 2.15 -1.65
N ILE A 37 1.51 1.78 -0.97
CA ILE A 37 0.65 0.65 -1.36
C ILE A 37 -0.77 1.12 -1.65
N TYR A 38 -1.53 0.27 -2.34
CA TYR A 38 -2.94 0.49 -2.64
C TYR A 38 -3.79 -0.67 -2.10
N SER A 39 -5.02 -0.39 -1.65
CA SER A 39 -6.01 -1.42 -1.31
C SER A 39 -6.45 -2.19 -2.54
N PHE A 40 -6.87 -3.45 -2.41
CA PHE A 40 -7.29 -4.38 -3.48
C PHE A 40 -8.23 -3.85 -4.57
N ASP A 41 -8.94 -2.75 -4.31
CA ASP A 41 -9.87 -2.07 -5.23
C ASP A 41 -9.32 -0.76 -5.82
N GLY A 42 -8.09 -0.39 -5.47
CA GLY A 42 -7.41 0.84 -5.85
C GLY A 42 -7.95 2.09 -5.15
N ARG A 43 -8.89 1.95 -4.22
CA ARG A 43 -9.57 3.09 -3.60
C ARG A 43 -8.70 3.82 -2.59
N LEU A 44 -7.94 3.08 -1.78
CA LEU A 44 -7.11 3.64 -0.73
C LEU A 44 -5.65 3.57 -1.12
N ARG A 45 -4.94 4.70 -0.99
CA ARG A 45 -3.48 4.79 -1.07
C ARG A 45 -2.93 4.98 0.33
N VAL A 46 -1.88 4.23 0.68
CA VAL A 46 -1.14 4.45 1.94
C VAL A 46 0.24 4.97 1.62
N ASP A 47 0.48 6.22 1.97
CA ASP A 47 1.80 6.83 1.91
C ASP A 47 2.55 6.58 3.22
N ILE A 48 3.81 6.15 3.11
CA ILE A 48 4.66 5.78 4.24
C ILE A 48 5.69 6.89 4.48
N ASP A 49 5.49 7.68 5.53
CA ASP A 49 6.45 8.70 5.98
C ASP A 49 7.34 8.13 7.08
N ALA A 50 8.57 7.76 6.69
CA ALA A 50 9.62 7.28 7.57
C ALA A 50 10.68 8.36 7.86
N THR A 51 10.33 9.64 7.83
CA THR A 51 11.28 10.75 8.13
C THR A 51 11.58 10.87 9.62
N GLU A 52 10.57 10.60 10.45
CA GLU A 52 10.61 10.76 11.90
C GLU A 52 11.00 9.47 12.65
N MET A 53 11.05 9.53 13.98
CA MET A 53 11.35 8.35 14.81
C MET A 53 10.30 7.24 14.66
N MET A 54 9.04 7.63 14.52
CA MET A 54 7.92 6.73 14.25
C MET A 54 7.58 6.79 12.77
N VAL A 55 7.26 5.65 12.17
CA VAL A 55 6.68 5.65 10.82
C VAL A 55 5.28 6.22 10.92
N ARG A 56 4.93 7.19 10.06
CA ARG A 56 3.55 7.63 9.89
C ARG A 56 2.98 7.02 8.61
N LEU A 57 1.80 6.45 8.72
CA LEU A 57 1.02 5.97 7.60
C LEU A 57 -0.10 6.97 7.36
N ASP A 58 -0.13 7.54 6.16
CA ASP A 58 -1.15 8.49 5.71
C ASP A 58 -2.05 7.79 4.69
N ILE A 59 -3.33 7.60 5.02
CA ILE A 59 -4.30 6.87 4.19
C ILE A 59 -5.19 7.87 3.45
N THR A 60 -5.12 7.85 2.12
CA THR A 60 -5.86 8.75 1.23
C THR A 60 -6.93 7.98 0.47
N ASP A 61 -8.14 8.51 0.38
CA ASP A 61 -9.17 8.06 -0.57
C ASP A 61 -8.85 8.67 -1.94
N GLU A 62 -8.49 7.82 -2.91
CA GLU A 62 -8.05 8.25 -4.24
C GLU A 62 -9.20 8.82 -5.08
N GLU A 63 -10.43 8.39 -4.85
CA GLU A 63 -11.59 8.94 -5.57
C GLU A 63 -11.82 10.41 -5.18
N ARG A 64 -11.65 10.73 -3.90
CA ARG A 64 -11.85 12.08 -3.36
C ARG A 64 -10.58 12.93 -3.35
N GLY A 65 -9.41 12.30 -3.37
CA GLY A 65 -8.13 12.94 -3.12
C GLY A 65 -8.00 13.48 -1.69
N GLU A 66 -8.67 12.85 -0.73
CA GLU A 66 -8.76 13.31 0.66
C GLU A 66 -8.02 12.37 1.61
N LEU A 67 -7.22 12.94 2.51
CA LEU A 67 -6.63 12.20 3.63
C LEU A 67 -7.75 11.75 4.57
N LEU A 68 -7.94 10.44 4.72
CA LEU A 68 -8.93 9.85 5.62
C LEU A 68 -8.41 9.69 7.03
N TYR A 69 -7.18 9.16 7.16
CA TYR A 69 -6.64 8.78 8.45
C TYR A 69 -5.11 8.80 8.46
N SER A 70 -4.54 9.10 9.61
CA SER A 70 -3.09 9.06 9.83
C SER A 70 -2.77 8.47 11.18
N PHE A 71 -1.82 7.54 11.23
CA PHE A 71 -1.35 6.96 12.49
C PHE A 71 0.08 6.47 12.40
N SER A 72 0.67 6.17 13.57
CA SER A 72 2.07 5.76 13.67
C SER A 72 2.21 4.41 14.38
N PRO A 73 2.32 3.30 13.64
CA PRO A 73 2.22 1.97 14.24
C PRO A 73 3.49 1.55 14.98
N VAL A 74 4.66 1.83 14.42
CA VAL A 74 5.94 1.34 14.93
C VAL A 74 7.07 2.34 14.72
N ARG A 75 8.19 2.10 15.41
CA ARG A 75 9.42 2.87 15.21
C ARG A 75 10.01 2.58 13.85
N ARG A 76 10.61 3.61 13.25
CA ARG A 76 11.26 3.53 11.94
C ARG A 76 12.30 2.42 11.83
N LEU A 77 13.10 2.20 12.87
CA LEU A 77 14.15 1.17 12.85
C LEU A 77 13.59 -0.26 12.91
N ASP A 78 12.36 -0.41 13.38
CA ASP A 78 11.68 -1.69 13.49
C ASP A 78 10.74 -1.92 12.30
N PHE A 79 10.50 -0.93 11.42
CA PHE A 79 9.52 -1.05 10.36
C PHE A 79 10.00 -1.88 9.17
N TRP A 80 9.29 -2.95 8.85
CA TRP A 80 9.67 -3.90 7.79
C TRP A 80 8.69 -3.95 6.63
N GLY A 81 7.51 -3.33 6.78
CA GLY A 81 6.57 -3.11 5.69
C GLY A 81 5.11 -3.22 6.12
N ILE A 82 4.22 -2.89 5.18
CA ILE A 82 2.77 -3.03 5.32
C ILE A 82 2.15 -3.77 4.13
N CYS A 83 0.99 -4.37 4.33
CA CYS A 83 0.13 -4.84 3.25
C CYS A 83 -1.35 -4.76 3.66
N PHE A 84 -2.24 -4.58 2.69
CA PHE A 84 -3.66 -4.79 2.89
C PHE A 84 -4.01 -6.28 2.84
N GLU A 85 -5.18 -6.66 3.34
CA GLU A 85 -5.81 -7.91 2.94
C GLU A 85 -6.39 -7.82 1.52
N ALA A 86 -6.58 -8.98 0.88
CA ALA A 86 -6.95 -9.05 -0.54
C ALA A 86 -8.43 -8.72 -0.82
N ASP A 87 -9.28 -8.69 0.21
CA ASP A 87 -10.73 -8.52 0.06
C ASP A 87 -11.35 -7.52 1.06
N ASN A 88 -10.53 -6.89 1.88
CA ASN A 88 -10.95 -5.91 2.86
C ASN A 88 -9.83 -4.90 3.17
N TYR A 89 -10.13 -3.87 3.96
CA TYR A 89 -9.20 -2.79 4.24
C TYR A 89 -8.37 -3.00 5.51
N ASN A 90 -8.33 -4.20 6.07
CA ASN A 90 -7.42 -4.49 7.19
C ASN A 90 -5.98 -4.30 6.74
N LEU A 91 -5.20 -3.64 7.59
CA LEU A 91 -3.81 -3.32 7.31
C LEU A 91 -2.89 -4.09 8.25
N TRP A 92 -2.01 -4.89 7.68
CA TRP A 92 -1.01 -5.64 8.40
C TRP A 92 0.31 -4.88 8.39
N VAL A 93 0.93 -4.75 9.57
CA VAL A 93 2.22 -4.08 9.75
C VAL A 93 3.24 -5.09 10.26
N LYS A 94 4.32 -5.31 9.50
CA LYS A 94 5.44 -6.12 9.93
C LYS A 94 6.49 -5.25 10.61
N PHE A 95 6.96 -5.70 11.76
CA PHE A 95 7.97 -4.99 12.53
C PHE A 95 8.97 -5.92 13.24
N GLY A 96 10.25 -5.55 13.20
CA GLY A 96 11.35 -6.36 13.72
C GLY A 96 11.39 -7.76 13.10
N ASP A 97 12.15 -8.66 13.73
CA ASP A 97 12.39 -10.00 13.18
C ASP A 97 11.14 -10.89 13.09
N VAL A 98 10.11 -10.64 13.90
CA VAL A 98 8.97 -11.57 14.05
C VAL A 98 7.63 -10.89 14.35
N GLY A 99 7.61 -9.57 14.55
CA GLY A 99 6.42 -8.85 14.98
C GLY A 99 5.47 -8.57 13.83
N ILE A 100 4.18 -8.86 14.04
CA ILE A 100 3.11 -8.51 13.11
C ILE A 100 1.97 -7.89 13.91
N LEU A 101 1.47 -6.73 13.47
CA LEU A 101 0.29 -6.06 14.01
C LEU A 101 -0.81 -6.06 12.95
N CYS A 102 -2.05 -6.30 13.36
CA CYS A 102 -3.22 -6.02 12.54
C CYS A 102 -3.85 -4.71 12.99
N TYR A 103 -4.16 -3.87 12.02
CA TYR A 103 -5.06 -2.74 12.18
C TYR A 103 -6.33 -3.03 11.39
N GLU A 104 -7.37 -3.44 12.10
CA GLU A 104 -8.68 -3.79 11.54
C GLU A 104 -9.45 -2.52 11.17
N TYR A 105 -10.06 -2.53 9.99
CA TYR A 105 -10.86 -1.39 9.54
C TYR A 105 -12.30 -1.50 10.06
N ASP A 106 -12.75 -0.52 10.83
CA ASP A 106 -14.10 -0.51 11.43
C ASP A 106 -15.18 0.18 10.57
N GLY A 107 -14.81 0.67 9.38
CA GLY A 107 -15.66 1.47 8.50
C GLY A 107 -15.33 2.97 8.50
N GLU A 108 -14.52 3.44 9.43
CA GLU A 108 -14.06 4.83 9.50
C GLU A 108 -12.56 4.93 9.78
N THR A 109 -12.04 4.07 10.66
CA THR A 109 -10.67 4.11 11.17
C THR A 109 -10.02 2.73 11.23
N TRP A 110 -8.72 2.71 11.50
CA TRP A 110 -7.89 1.52 11.63
C TRP A 110 -7.54 1.27 13.10
N GLN A 111 -8.13 0.26 13.71
CA GLN A 111 -7.97 -0.05 15.13
C GLN A 111 -7.06 -1.25 15.33
N TYR A 112 -6.11 -1.13 16.26
CA TYR A 112 -5.21 -2.24 16.58
C TYR A 112 -6.02 -3.43 17.15
N ASN A 113 -5.95 -4.57 16.47
CA ASN A 113 -6.59 -5.81 16.90
C ASN A 113 -5.52 -6.87 17.23
N PRO A 114 -5.21 -7.11 18.52
CA PRO A 114 -4.22 -8.13 18.92
C PRO A 114 -4.72 -9.56 18.75
N ASN A 115 -6.02 -9.76 18.48
CA ASN A 115 -6.63 -11.08 18.32
C ASN A 115 -6.82 -11.46 16.85
N ALA A 116 -6.48 -10.56 15.92
CA ALA A 116 -6.56 -10.84 14.49
C ALA A 116 -5.62 -11.99 14.12
N VAL A 117 -6.09 -12.86 13.24
CA VAL A 117 -5.31 -13.99 12.72
C VAL A 117 -4.92 -13.65 11.29
N MET A 118 -3.62 -13.58 11.03
CA MET A 118 -3.13 -13.25 9.69
C MET A 118 -3.51 -14.35 8.70
N PRO A 119 -4.14 -14.00 7.56
CA PRO A 119 -4.43 -14.97 6.52
C PRO A 119 -3.18 -15.67 6.00
N ASP A 120 -3.33 -16.93 5.57
CA ASP A 120 -2.22 -17.80 5.13
C ASP A 120 -1.66 -17.40 3.76
N TYR A 121 -2.39 -16.60 2.98
CA TYR A 121 -1.93 -16.06 1.71
C TYR A 121 -0.96 -14.88 1.86
N ILE A 122 -0.90 -14.21 3.03
CA ILE A 122 0.04 -13.11 3.24
C ILE A 122 1.44 -13.70 3.44
N GLU A 123 2.31 -13.42 2.48
CA GLU A 123 3.68 -13.90 2.46
C GLU A 123 4.52 -13.20 3.54
N GLN A 124 4.96 -13.97 4.52
CA GLN A 124 6.01 -13.54 5.42
C GLN A 124 7.36 -13.80 4.73
N GLU A 125 7.80 -12.91 3.84
CA GLU A 125 9.17 -13.01 3.31
C GLU A 125 10.15 -13.07 4.50
N ASP A 126 10.94 -14.13 4.58
CA ASP A 126 12.00 -14.27 5.57
C ASP A 126 13.21 -13.46 5.09
N TYR A 127 13.40 -12.28 5.66
CA TYR A 127 14.46 -11.35 5.26
C TYR A 127 15.87 -11.95 5.48
N GLN A 128 16.02 -12.90 6.42
CA GLN A 128 17.24 -13.67 6.63
C GLN A 128 17.56 -14.55 5.41
N ALA A 129 16.54 -15.12 4.76
CA ALA A 129 16.71 -15.94 3.57
C ALA A 129 17.15 -15.09 2.36
N LYS A 130 16.60 -13.88 2.21
CA LYS A 130 16.91 -12.95 1.11
C LYS A 130 18.34 -12.39 1.21
N THR A 131 18.74 -11.96 2.41
CA THR A 131 20.11 -11.48 2.67
C THR A 131 21.15 -12.60 2.55
N SER A 132 20.82 -13.83 2.97
CA SER A 132 21.67 -15.01 2.79
C SER A 132 21.81 -15.44 1.33
N SER A 133 20.77 -15.31 0.51
CA SER A 133 20.82 -15.58 -0.93
C SER A 133 21.72 -14.57 -1.65
N LEU A 134 21.50 -13.27 -1.40
CA LEU A 134 22.31 -12.19 -1.98
C LEU A 134 23.79 -12.28 -1.59
N CYS A 135 24.08 -12.71 -0.36
CA CYS A 135 25.45 -12.95 0.08
C CYS A 135 26.11 -14.15 -0.62
N LYS A 136 25.37 -15.22 -0.89
CA LYS A 136 25.88 -16.39 -1.65
C LYS A 136 26.17 -16.05 -3.11
N ASP A 137 25.30 -15.26 -3.74
CA ASP A 137 25.47 -14.85 -5.14
C ASP A 137 26.69 -13.94 -5.34
N ALA A 138 26.95 -13.05 -4.37
CA ALA A 138 28.14 -12.18 -4.35
C ALA A 138 29.46 -12.95 -4.12
N VAL A 139 29.41 -14.10 -3.44
CA VAL A 139 30.59 -14.95 -3.20
C VAL A 139 30.89 -15.87 -4.40
N GLN A 140 29.88 -16.24 -5.19
CA GLN A 140 30.07 -17.07 -6.40
C GLN A 140 30.54 -16.31 -7.64
N THR A 141 30.49 -14.98 -7.63
CA THR A 141 30.96 -14.12 -8.73
C THR A 141 32.34 -13.49 -8.49
N ALA A 142 33.05 -13.88 -7.42
CA ALA A 142 34.39 -13.40 -7.08
C ALA A 142 35.51 -14.38 -7.50
#